data_AF-A0A4S2GY92-F1
#
_entry.id   AF-A0A4S2GY92-F1
#
_cell.length_a   1.000
_cell.length_b   1.000
_cell.length_c   1.000
_cell.angle_alpha   90.00
_cell.angle_beta   90.00
_cell.angle_gamma   90.00
#
_symmetry.space_group_name_H-M   'P 1'
#
loop_
_entity.id
_entity.type
_entity.pdbx_description
1 polymer ?
#
loop_
_entity_poly.entity_id
_entity_poly.type
_entity_poly.pdbx_seq_one_letter_code
_entity_poly.pdbx_strand_id
1 'polypeptide(L)'
;ALGVTDMVLGMPHRGRLNVLGAVMDKPYHVIFNEFQGGDTLGAEYSSGDVKYHLGSSSDREFAGNTVHLSLTANPSHLEAVDPVVLGKVRAKQAKYRRQSE
;
A
#
# COMPACT_ATOMS: atom_id res chain seq x y z
N ALA A 1 11.49 7.93 17.57
CA ALA A 1 10.94 6.89 16.69
C ALA A 1 11.91 5.71 16.64
N LEU A 2 11.43 4.46 16.57
CA LEU A 2 12.23 3.22 16.74
C LEU A 2 13.17 2.85 15.56
N GLY A 3 13.49 3.80 14.66
CA GLY A 3 14.36 3.54 13.50
C GLY A 3 13.74 2.65 12.40
N VAL A 4 12.41 2.49 12.38
CA VAL A 4 11.70 1.71 11.35
C VAL A 4 11.82 2.41 10.00
N THR A 5 12.24 1.69 8.96
CA THR A 5 12.39 2.20 7.58
C THR A 5 11.22 1.84 6.66
N ASP A 6 10.49 0.77 7.00
CA ASP A 6 9.41 0.22 6.17
C ASP A 6 8.20 -0.16 7.03
N MET A 7 7.00 0.16 6.55
CA MET A 7 5.75 -0.36 7.10
C MET A 7 4.91 -0.96 5.97
N VAL A 8 4.49 -2.22 6.16
CA VAL A 8 3.62 -2.91 5.21
C VAL A 8 2.25 -3.06 5.83
N LEU A 9 1.22 -2.58 5.14
CA LEU A 9 -0.16 -2.59 5.59
C LEU A 9 -0.97 -3.66 4.83
N GLY A 10 -1.83 -4.35 5.56
CA GLY A 10 -2.98 -5.10 5.05
C GLY A 10 -4.23 -4.58 5.75
N MET A 11 -5.30 -4.34 5.00
CA MET A 11 -6.56 -3.87 5.57
C MET A 11 -7.76 -4.29 4.72
N PRO A 12 -8.95 -4.47 5.34
CA PRO A 12 -10.19 -4.65 4.60
C PRO A 12 -10.66 -3.34 3.94
N HIS A 13 -11.82 -3.36 3.29
CA HIS A 13 -12.37 -2.20 2.59
C HIS A 13 -12.72 -1.00 3.49
N ARG A 14 -12.94 -1.22 4.80
CA ARG A 14 -13.40 -0.19 5.74
C ARG A 14 -12.32 0.88 5.95
N GLY A 15 -12.64 2.12 5.59
CA GLY A 15 -11.73 3.26 5.74
C GLY A 15 -10.55 3.28 4.77
N ARG A 16 -10.51 2.41 3.75
CA ARG A 16 -9.33 2.28 2.86
C ARG A 16 -9.02 3.55 2.08
N LEU A 17 -10.03 4.26 1.57
CA LEU A 17 -9.80 5.55 0.90
C LEU A 17 -9.21 6.60 1.84
N ASN A 18 -9.63 6.59 3.10
CA ASN A 18 -9.12 7.50 4.10
C ASN A 18 -7.65 7.18 4.43
N VAL A 19 -7.29 5.90 4.52
CA VAL A 19 -5.88 5.49 4.65
C VAL A 19 -5.08 5.92 3.42
N LEU A 20 -5.59 5.69 2.21
CA LEU A 20 -4.92 6.10 0.96
C LEU A 20 -4.66 7.61 0.93
N GLY A 21 -5.65 8.44 1.24
CA GLY A 21 -5.49 9.90 1.21
C GLY A 21 -4.71 10.45 2.41
N ALA A 22 -5.17 10.17 3.64
CA ALA A 22 -4.66 10.83 4.84
C ALA A 22 -3.35 10.22 5.37
N VAL A 23 -3.13 8.93 5.17
CA VAL A 23 -1.95 8.22 5.69
C VAL A 23 -0.89 8.01 4.61
N MET A 24 -1.30 7.58 3.43
CA MET A 24 -0.38 7.25 2.33
C MET A 24 -0.11 8.40 1.34
N ASP A 25 -0.67 9.59 1.56
CA ASP A 25 -0.52 10.74 0.66
C ASP A 25 -0.93 10.50 -0.80
N LYS A 26 -1.81 9.52 -1.07
CA LYS A 26 -2.30 9.33 -2.44
C LYS A 26 -3.04 10.62 -2.85
N PRO A 27 -2.61 11.30 -3.93
CA PRO A 27 -3.18 12.60 -4.25
C PRO A 27 -4.68 12.50 -4.51
N TYR A 28 -5.47 13.41 -3.91
CA TYR A 28 -6.92 13.37 -4.01
C TYR A 28 -7.43 13.40 -5.45
N HIS A 29 -6.76 14.12 -6.36
CA HIS A 29 -7.15 14.15 -7.77
C HIS A 29 -7.03 12.76 -8.43
N VAL A 30 -6.07 11.92 -8.03
CA VAL A 30 -5.94 10.53 -8.50
C VAL A 30 -7.10 9.69 -7.96
N ILE A 31 -7.41 9.83 -6.66
CA ILE A 31 -8.56 9.14 -6.06
C ILE A 31 -9.85 9.55 -6.77
N PHE A 32 -10.08 10.84 -7.02
CA PHE A 32 -11.27 11.33 -7.71
C PHE A 32 -11.33 10.88 -9.18
N ASN A 33 -10.20 10.81 -9.88
CA ASN A 33 -10.13 10.26 -11.23
C ASN A 33 -10.60 8.80 -11.27
N GLU A 34 -10.17 7.97 -10.32
CA GLU A 34 -10.64 6.57 -10.14
C GLU A 34 -12.14 6.48 -9.78
N PHE A 35 -12.72 7.55 -9.25
CA PHE A 35 -14.16 7.66 -9.03
C PHE A 35 -14.94 7.99 -10.29
N GLN A 36 -14.35 8.76 -11.20
CA GLN A 36 -14.96 9.13 -12.48
C GLN A 36 -14.78 8.05 -13.56
N GLY A 37 -14.14 6.92 -13.23
CA GLY A 37 -13.84 5.86 -14.19
C GLY A 37 -12.60 6.13 -15.03
N GLY A 38 -11.79 7.12 -14.63
CA GLY A 38 -10.49 7.38 -15.25
C GLY A 38 -9.51 6.26 -14.92
N ASP A 39 -8.84 5.76 -15.94
CA ASP A 39 -7.79 4.77 -15.79
C ASP A 39 -6.49 5.46 -15.39
N THR A 40 -5.88 5.01 -14.28
CA THR A 40 -4.61 5.55 -13.78
C THR A 40 -3.41 4.75 -14.26
N LEU A 41 -3.62 3.56 -14.84
CA LEU A 41 -2.55 2.63 -15.24
C LEU A 41 -2.48 2.43 -16.76
N GLY A 42 -3.49 2.89 -17.50
CA GLY A 42 -3.60 2.76 -18.95
C GLY A 42 -4.37 1.50 -19.35
N ALA A 43 -5.19 1.62 -20.40
CA ALA A 43 -6.22 0.65 -20.79
C ALA A 43 -5.71 -0.80 -21.00
N GLU A 44 -4.41 -0.97 -21.24
CA GLU A 44 -3.75 -2.27 -21.48
C GLU A 44 -3.50 -3.08 -20.19
N TYR A 45 -3.52 -2.44 -19.01
CA TYR A 45 -3.34 -3.08 -17.70
C TYR A 45 -4.65 -3.24 -16.91
N SER A 46 -5.78 -2.84 -17.50
CA SER A 46 -7.10 -2.85 -16.88
C SER A 46 -7.80 -4.21 -17.01
N SER A 47 -7.27 -5.26 -16.37
CA SER A 47 -8.18 -6.28 -15.83
C SER A 47 -8.95 -5.73 -14.62
N GLY A 48 -8.40 -4.68 -13.98
CA GLY A 48 -9.02 -3.76 -13.01
C GLY A 48 -9.81 -4.42 -11.87
N ASP A 49 -9.21 -4.51 -10.68
CA ASP A 49 -10.00 -4.73 -9.46
C ASP A 49 -10.61 -3.40 -8.98
N VAL A 50 -11.64 -3.44 -8.14
CA VAL A 50 -12.25 -2.23 -7.59
C VAL A 50 -11.19 -1.40 -6.86
N LYS A 51 -11.32 -0.07 -6.89
CA LYS A 51 -10.38 0.90 -6.28
C LYS A 51 -9.99 0.60 -4.82
N TYR A 52 -10.80 -0.19 -4.12
CA TYR A 52 -10.58 -0.61 -2.74
C TYR A 52 -9.77 -1.92 -2.58
N HIS A 53 -9.29 -2.52 -3.67
CA HIS A 53 -8.46 -3.72 -3.65
C HIS A 53 -7.04 -3.47 -4.16
N LEU A 54 -6.81 -2.32 -4.82
CA LEU A 54 -5.51 -1.95 -5.35
C LEU A 54 -4.51 -1.60 -4.22
N GLY A 55 -3.27 -2.01 -4.43
CA GLY A 55 -2.15 -1.66 -3.56
C GLY A 55 -1.68 -0.22 -3.80
N SER A 56 -0.89 0.30 -2.87
CA SER A 56 -0.26 1.62 -3.01
C SER A 56 1.07 1.62 -2.25
N SER A 57 2.00 2.49 -2.66
CA SER A 57 3.26 2.68 -1.97
C SER A 57 3.59 4.18 -1.94
N SER A 58 4.14 4.65 -0.82
CA SER A 58 4.43 6.06 -0.58
C SER A 58 5.52 6.20 0.48
N ASP A 59 6.44 7.14 0.31
CA ASP A 59 7.37 7.52 1.37
C ASP A 59 6.76 8.64 2.21
N ARG A 60 6.85 8.51 3.54
CA ARG A 60 6.28 9.48 4.48
C ARG A 60 7.31 9.86 5.54
N GLU A 61 7.39 11.15 5.83
CA GLU A 61 8.23 11.64 6.91
C GLU A 61 7.46 11.62 8.24
N PHE A 62 8.06 10.97 9.25
CA PHE A 62 7.55 10.92 10.61
C PHE A 62 8.65 11.35 11.58
N ALA A 63 8.51 12.54 12.18
CA ALA A 63 9.44 13.07 13.17
C ALA A 63 10.92 13.01 12.71
N GLY A 64 11.20 13.45 11.48
CA GLY A 64 12.54 13.46 10.89
C GLY A 64 13.02 12.11 10.32
N ASN A 65 12.18 11.06 10.36
CA ASN A 65 12.49 9.76 9.75
C ASN A 65 11.59 9.51 8.53
N THR A 66 12.19 9.26 7.38
CA THR A 66 11.47 8.79 6.19
C THR A 66 11.16 7.31 6.32
N VAL A 67 9.89 6.94 6.21
CA VAL A 67 9.38 5.58 6.27
C VAL A 67 8.67 5.23 4.98
N HIS A 68 9.07 4.13 4.36
CA HIS A 68 8.40 3.58 3.19
C HIS A 68 7.14 2.83 3.58
N LEU A 69 5.98 3.37 3.23
CA LEU A 69 4.68 2.71 3.44
C LEU A 69 4.29 1.90 2.21
N SER A 70 3.80 0.68 2.42
CA SER A 70 3.27 -0.16 1.33
C SER A 70 1.98 -0.86 1.74
N LEU A 71 0.86 -0.49 1.11
CA LEU A 71 -0.42 -1.15 1.25
C LEU A 71 -0.54 -2.27 0.22
N THR A 72 -0.79 -3.48 0.71
CA THR A 72 -0.86 -4.68 -0.12
C THR A 72 -2.23 -4.77 -0.81
N ALA A 73 -2.23 -5.15 -2.09
CA ALA A 73 -3.45 -5.44 -2.82
C ALA A 73 -4.12 -6.70 -2.23
N ASN A 74 -5.45 -6.74 -2.18
CA ASN A 74 -6.18 -7.85 -1.60
C ASN A 74 -7.57 -8.04 -2.21
N PRO A 75 -8.07 -9.28 -2.29
CA PRO A 75 -9.42 -9.55 -2.72
C PRO A 75 -10.44 -9.14 -1.64
N SER A 76 -11.72 -9.30 -1.97
CA SER A 76 -12.84 -9.13 -1.04
C SER A 76 -12.91 -10.19 0.07
N HIS A 77 -12.18 -11.30 -0.07
CA HIS A 77 -12.08 -12.35 0.95
C HIS A 77 -11.34 -11.79 2.16
N LEU A 78 -12.09 -11.45 3.20
CA LEU A 78 -11.57 -10.85 4.43
C LEU A 78 -10.49 -11.75 5.05
N GLU A 79 -9.47 -11.11 5.62
CA GLU A 79 -8.28 -11.75 6.24
C GLU A 79 -7.40 -12.61 5.30
N ALA A 80 -7.78 -12.82 4.03
CA ALA A 80 -6.95 -13.55 3.07
C ALA A 80 -5.59 -12.85 2.79
N VAL A 81 -5.52 -11.55 3.07
CA VAL A 81 -4.30 -10.73 2.89
C VAL A 81 -3.28 -10.92 4.02
N ASP A 82 -3.68 -11.44 5.18
CA ASP A 82 -2.85 -11.52 6.38
C ASP A 82 -1.54 -12.30 6.16
N PRO A 83 -1.58 -13.57 5.69
CA PRO A 83 -0.35 -14.30 5.42
C PRO A 83 0.46 -13.67 4.27
N VAL A 84 -0.18 -12.99 3.33
CA VAL A 84 0.48 -12.31 2.21
C VAL A 84 1.33 -11.14 2.72
N VAL A 85 0.79 -10.34 3.63
CA VAL A 85 1.51 -9.24 4.28
C VAL A 85 2.70 -9.76 5.09
N LEU A 86 2.49 -10.80 5.90
CA LEU A 86 3.56 -11.43 6.68
C LEU A 86 4.69 -11.95 5.78
N GLY A 87 4.35 -12.62 4.68
CA GLY A 87 5.31 -13.10 3.70
C GLY A 87 6.12 -11.96 3.06
N LYS A 88 5.44 -10.88 2.66
CA LYS A 88 6.08 -9.69 2.08
C LYS A 88 7.02 -9.00 3.08
N VAL A 89 6.61 -8.86 4.33
CA VAL A 89 7.46 -8.32 5.41
C VAL A 89 8.67 -9.21 5.64
N ARG A 90 8.47 -10.52 5.75
CA ARG A 90 9.57 -11.48 5.95
C ARG A 90 10.59 -11.43 4.82
N ALA A 91 10.13 -11.31 3.57
CA ALA A 91 11.01 -11.18 2.41
C ALA A 91 11.86 -9.89 2.48
N LYS A 92 11.26 -8.75 2.83
CA LYS A 92 11.99 -7.48 3.03
C LYS A 92 13.02 -7.59 4.15
N GLN A 93 12.65 -8.15 5.30
CA GLN A 93 13.58 -8.37 6.42
C GLN A 93 14.77 -9.25 6.02
N ALA A 94 14.53 -10.34 5.28
CA ALA A 94 15.59 -11.22 4.80
C ALA A 94 16.52 -10.49 3.81
N LYS A 95 15.96 -9.66 2.92
CA LYS A 95 16.74 -8.82 2.01
C LYS A 95 17.65 -7.87 2.79
N TYR A 96 17.12 -7.12 3.76
CA TYR A 96 17.92 -6.15 4.51
C TYR A 96 19.00 -6.81 5.37
N ARG A 97 18.71 -7.99 5.96
CA ARG A 97 19.71 -8.76 6.70
C ARG A 97 20.91 -9.14 5.83
N ARG A 98 20.66 -9.62 4.61
CA ARG A 98 21.73 -9.97 3.66
C ARG A 98 22.55 -8.76 3.18
N GLN A 99 21.99 -7.55 3.24
CA GLN A 99 22.68 -6.32 2.84
C GLN A 99 23.51 -5.72 3.97
N SER A 100 23.23 -6.10 5.22
CA SER A 100 23.99 -5.69 6.40
C SER A 100 25.13 -6.64 6.78
N GLU A 101 25.16 -7.82 6.16
CA GLU A 101 26.25 -8.81 6.24
C GLU A 101 27.33 -8.47 5.20
#